data_AF-A0A655EEW4-F1
#
_entry.id   AF-A0A655EEW4-F1
#
_cell.length_a   1.000
_cell.length_b   1.000
_cell.length_c   1.000
_cell.angle_alpha   90.00
_cell.angle_beta   90.00
_cell.angle_gamma   90.00
#
_symmetry.space_group_name_H-M   'P 1'
#
loop_
_entity.id
_entity.type
_entity.pdbx_description
1 polymer ?
#
loop_
_entity_poly.entity_id
_entity_poly.type
_entity_poly.pdbx_seq_one_letter_code
_entity_poly.pdbx_strand_id
1 'polypeptide(L)'
;MHALLATVQALAPEDLLLAISYSGERRELNLAADETLRAGAKILAITGFSPNALQQRATHCLYTIAEEQATRSAAISSTHAQMMLTDLLFMALVQQDLERAPERIRHSEALVKKLV
;
A
#
# COMPACT_ATOMS: atom_id res chain seq x y z
N MET A 1 -6.58 -7.14 11.79
CA MET A 1 -6.03 -6.07 12.64
C MET A 1 -4.90 -6.58 13.52
N HIS A 2 -5.10 -7.63 14.33
CA HIS A 2 -4.00 -8.28 15.07
C HIS A 2 -2.88 -8.84 14.17
N ALA A 3 -3.25 -9.42 13.02
CA ALA A 3 -2.27 -9.93 12.05
C ALA A 3 -1.30 -8.85 11.55
N LEU A 4 -1.80 -7.64 11.22
CA LEU A 4 -0.96 -6.54 10.75
C LEU A 4 0.11 -6.18 11.80
N LEU A 5 -0.30 -5.98 13.05
CA LEU A 5 0.62 -5.60 14.13
C LEU A 5 1.62 -6.72 14.46
N ALA A 6 1.22 -7.98 14.33
CA ALA A 6 2.15 -9.10 14.47
C ALA A 6 3.15 -9.15 13.31
N THR A 7 2.71 -8.89 12.07
CA THR A 7 3.58 -8.88 10.88
C THR A 7 4.61 -7.77 10.95
N VAL A 8 4.23 -6.55 11.33
CA VAL A 8 5.19 -5.42 11.35
C VAL A 8 6.29 -5.57 12.39
N GLN A 9 6.07 -6.34 13.47
CA GLN A 9 7.12 -6.66 14.44
C GLN A 9 8.17 -7.62 13.90
N ALA A 10 7.84 -8.40 12.86
CA ALA A 10 8.74 -9.36 12.24
C ALA A 10 9.51 -8.77 11.04
N LEU A 11 9.32 -7.49 10.72
CA LEU A 11 10.00 -6.82 9.61
C LEU A 11 11.50 -6.68 9.90
N ALA A 12 12.29 -6.80 8.83
CA ALA A 12 13.70 -6.47 8.78
C ALA A 12 13.94 -5.18 7.97
N PRO A 13 15.11 -4.54 8.08
CA PRO A 13 15.39 -3.28 7.39
C PRO A 13 15.25 -3.31 5.85
N GLU A 14 15.36 -4.49 5.24
CA GLU A 14 15.15 -4.72 3.80
C GLU A 14 13.67 -4.77 3.38
N ASP A 15 12.75 -4.89 4.34
CA ASP A 15 11.33 -4.99 4.06
C ASP A 15 10.68 -3.62 3.81
N LEU A 16 9.45 -3.67 3.26
CA LEU A 16 8.64 -2.51 2.94
C LEU A 16 7.21 -2.70 3.45
N LEU A 17 6.71 -1.72 4.21
CA LEU A 17 5.28 -1.58 4.47
C LEU A 17 4.63 -0.74 3.35
N LEU A 18 3.73 -1.35 2.59
CA LEU A 18 2.80 -0.63 1.70
C LEU A 18 1.52 -0.28 2.48
N ALA A 19 1.37 0.98 2.87
CA ALA A 19 0.24 1.47 3.64
C ALA A 19 -0.76 2.20 2.74
N ILE A 20 -2.02 1.74 2.69
CA ILE A 20 -3.08 2.36 1.87
C ILE A 20 -4.16 2.93 2.80
N SER A 21 -4.29 4.26 2.83
CA SER A 21 -5.32 4.93 3.61
C SER A 21 -5.54 6.34 3.10
N TYR A 22 -6.72 6.64 2.54
CA TYR A 22 -7.02 7.98 2.03
C TYR A 22 -6.93 9.06 3.11
N SER A 23 -7.54 8.85 4.28
CA SER A 23 -7.47 9.84 5.36
C SER A 23 -6.09 9.91 6.02
N GLY A 24 -5.30 8.83 5.99
CA GLY A 24 -4.03 8.75 6.70
C GLY A 24 -4.14 8.75 8.23
N GLU A 25 -5.36 8.71 8.79
CA GLU A 25 -5.61 8.87 10.23
C GLU A 25 -5.97 7.57 10.96
N ARG A 26 -5.98 6.43 10.27
CA ARG A 26 -6.35 5.14 10.89
C ARG A 26 -5.34 4.76 11.97
N ARG A 27 -5.79 4.69 13.22
CA ARG A 27 -4.95 4.44 14.40
C ARG A 27 -4.06 3.21 14.26
N GLU A 28 -4.61 2.04 13.89
CA GLU A 28 -3.77 0.85 13.81
C GLU A 28 -2.77 0.90 12.65
N LEU A 29 -3.09 1.61 11.56
CA LEU A 29 -2.17 1.77 10.45
C LEU A 29 -1.00 2.69 10.83
N ASN A 30 -1.29 3.78 11.53
CA ASN A 30 -0.26 4.67 12.06
C ASN A 30 0.60 3.98 13.13
N LEU A 31 0.01 3.15 13.98
CA LEU A 31 0.77 2.30 14.91
C LEU A 31 1.66 1.31 14.16
N ALA A 32 1.14 0.67 13.10
CA ALA A 32 1.93 -0.25 12.29
C ALA A 32 3.11 0.47 11.62
N ALA A 33 2.88 1.67 11.09
CA ALA A 33 3.93 2.52 10.53
C ALA A 33 4.99 2.90 11.57
N ASP A 34 4.60 3.24 12.81
CA ASP A 34 5.55 3.53 13.88
C ASP A 34 6.43 2.31 14.20
N GLU A 35 5.86 1.09 14.26
CA GLU A 35 6.64 -0.12 14.47
C GLU A 35 7.54 -0.46 13.27
N THR A 36 7.09 -0.23 12.04
CA THR A 36 7.92 -0.40 10.83
C THR A 36 9.15 0.51 10.86
N LEU A 37 8.99 1.78 11.26
CA LEU A 37 10.12 2.70 11.44
C LEU A 37 11.10 2.20 12.52
N ARG A 38 10.59 1.66 13.63
CA ARG A 38 11.44 1.08 14.68
C ARG A 38 12.23 -0.14 14.22
N ALA A 39 11.66 -0.95 13.34
CA ALA A 39 12.35 -2.07 12.71
C ALA A 39 13.42 -1.64 11.68
N GLY A 40 13.47 -0.35 11.32
CA GLY A 40 14.38 0.19 10.31
C GLY A 40 13.94 -0.06 8.86
N ALA A 41 12.73 -0.59 8.68
CA ALA A 41 12.13 -0.87 7.38
C ALA A 41 11.56 0.40 6.74
N LYS A 42 11.32 0.36 5.42
CA LYS A 42 10.76 1.50 4.67
C LYS A 42 9.24 1.48 4.66
N ILE A 43 8.65 2.64 4.42
CA ILE A 43 7.20 2.79 4.28
C ILE A 43 6.88 3.52 2.98
N LEU A 44 6.05 2.89 2.15
CA LEU A 44 5.40 3.51 0.99
C LEU A 44 3.93 3.73 1.32
N ALA A 45 3.49 4.98 1.36
CA ALA A 45 2.10 5.33 1.64
C ALA A 45 1.34 5.71 0.36
N ILE A 46 0.15 5.12 0.16
CA ILE A 46 -0.86 5.60 -0.77
C ILE A 46 -1.93 6.33 0.07
N THR A 47 -1.93 7.67 0.02
CA THR A 47 -2.71 8.52 0.94
C THR A 47 -3.28 9.77 0.25
N GLY A 48 -4.18 10.49 0.93
CA GLY A 48 -4.73 11.75 0.44
C GLY A 48 -3.68 12.86 0.36
N PHE A 49 -3.84 13.80 -0.58
CA PHE A 49 -2.99 15.00 -0.71
C PHE A 49 -3.36 16.13 0.28
N SER A 50 -3.47 15.79 1.55
CA SER A 50 -3.69 16.73 2.66
C SER A 50 -2.82 16.31 3.84
N PRO A 51 -2.34 17.22 4.70
CA PRO A 51 -1.54 16.85 5.87
C PRO A 51 -2.23 15.76 6.70
N ASN A 52 -1.54 14.64 6.91
CA ASN A 52 -2.05 13.51 7.70
C ASN A 52 -0.93 12.77 8.43
N ALA A 53 -1.31 12.01 9.46
CA ALA A 53 -0.39 11.27 10.31
C ALA A 53 0.46 10.22 9.56
N LEU A 54 -0.13 9.54 8.57
CA LEU A 54 0.58 8.53 7.78
C LEU A 54 1.67 9.15 6.90
N GLN A 55 1.39 10.29 6.27
CA GLN A 55 2.34 11.03 5.44
C GLN A 55 3.62 11.39 6.21
N GLN A 56 3.49 11.78 7.49
CA GLN A 56 4.63 12.15 8.33
C GLN A 56 5.57 10.99 8.67
N ARG A 57 5.08 9.75 8.55
CA ARG A 57 5.83 8.52 8.86
C ARG A 57 6.41 7.87 7.61
N ALA A 58 5.83 8.15 6.44
CA ALA A 58 6.16 7.46 5.21
C ALA A 58 7.53 7.89 4.67
N THR A 59 8.32 6.92 4.18
CA THR A 59 9.56 7.18 3.43
C THR A 59 9.23 7.79 2.06
N HIS A 60 8.16 7.30 1.43
CA HIS A 60 7.64 7.82 0.16
C HIS A 60 6.11 7.86 0.19
N CYS A 61 5.53 8.85 -0.49
CA CYS A 61 4.08 8.98 -0.65
C CYS A 61 3.68 9.00 -2.12
N LEU A 62 2.64 8.25 -2.45
CA LEU A 62 1.85 8.40 -3.67
C LEU A 62 0.51 9.00 -3.27
N TYR A 63 0.19 10.15 -3.83
CA TYR A 63 -0.99 10.90 -3.43
C TYR A 63 -2.19 10.61 -4.32
N THR A 64 -3.35 10.52 -3.69
CA THR A 64 -4.65 10.52 -4.36
C THR A 64 -5.42 11.78 -3.99
N ILE A 65 -6.15 12.33 -4.96
CA ILE A 65 -7.04 13.46 -4.77
C ILE A 65 -8.47 12.97 -5.04
N ALA A 66 -9.37 13.20 -4.10
CA ALA A 66 -10.80 13.00 -4.29
C ALA A 66 -11.56 14.22 -3.78
N GLU A 67 -12.79 14.42 -4.26
CA GLU A 67 -13.64 15.51 -3.77
C GLU A 67 -13.83 15.42 -2.25
N GLU A 68 -13.67 16.54 -1.57
CA GLU A 68 -13.69 16.61 -0.10
C GLU A 68 -15.10 16.48 0.49
N GLN A 69 -16.14 16.58 -0.34
CA GLN A 69 -17.52 16.42 0.12
C GLN A 69 -17.70 15.02 0.68
N ALA A 70 -18.13 14.92 1.94
CA ALA A 70 -18.44 13.67 2.67
C ALA A 70 -19.66 12.93 2.08
N THR A 71 -19.65 12.73 0.78
CA THR A 71 -20.62 11.98 0.02
C THR A 71 -20.06 10.59 -0.23
N ARG A 72 -20.96 9.64 -0.44
CA ARG A 72 -20.60 8.29 -0.86
C ARG A 72 -19.77 8.28 -2.16
N SER A 73 -19.93 9.30 -3.00
CA SER A 73 -19.18 9.50 -4.24
C SER A 73 -17.69 9.72 -3.99
N ALA A 74 -17.34 10.55 -3.01
CA ALA A 74 -15.95 10.83 -2.65
C ALA A 74 -15.20 9.57 -2.14
N ALA A 75 -15.87 8.74 -1.34
CA ALA A 75 -15.30 7.48 -0.86
C ALA A 75 -15.05 6.48 -2.01
N ILE A 76 -15.96 6.43 -2.99
CA ILE A 76 -15.80 5.59 -4.19
C ILE A 76 -14.66 6.12 -5.07
N SER A 77 -14.63 7.43 -5.31
CA SER A 77 -13.61 8.08 -6.14
C SER A 77 -12.20 7.91 -5.55
N SER A 78 -12.04 8.15 -4.25
CA SER A 78 -10.76 7.92 -3.54
C SER A 78 -10.33 6.45 -3.62
N THR A 79 -11.25 5.51 -3.39
CA THR A 79 -10.93 4.08 -3.49
C THR A 79 -10.50 3.71 -4.91
N HIS A 80 -11.20 4.17 -5.95
CA HIS A 80 -10.81 3.94 -7.34
C HIS A 80 -9.44 4.55 -7.67
N ALA A 81 -9.17 5.78 -7.25
CA ALA A 81 -7.88 6.41 -7.45
C ALA A 81 -6.74 5.63 -6.79
N GLN A 82 -6.97 5.11 -5.58
CA GLN A 82 -5.98 4.29 -4.87
C GLN A 82 -5.75 2.93 -5.56
N MET A 83 -6.80 2.28 -6.05
CA MET A 83 -6.67 1.04 -6.82
C MET A 83 -5.92 1.28 -8.15
N MET A 84 -6.22 2.39 -8.85
CA MET A 84 -5.49 2.75 -10.06
C MET A 84 -3.99 2.93 -9.81
N LEU A 85 -3.59 3.53 -8.67
CA LEU A 85 -2.17 3.61 -8.30
C LEU A 85 -1.55 2.23 -8.06
N THR A 86 -2.29 1.27 -7.48
CA THR A 86 -1.77 -0.10 -7.34
C THR A 86 -1.59 -0.80 -8.69
N ASP A 87 -2.49 -0.56 -9.65
CA ASP A 87 -2.35 -1.09 -11.02
C ASP A 87 -1.14 -0.47 -11.73
N LEU A 88 -0.93 0.85 -11.60
CA LEU A 88 0.22 1.54 -12.17
C LEU A 88 1.54 1.05 -11.56
N LEU A 89 1.58 0.82 -10.24
CA LEU A 89 2.74 0.23 -9.58
C LEU A 89 3.03 -1.17 -10.13
N PHE A 90 2.00 -2.00 -10.32
CA PHE A 90 2.16 -3.32 -10.91
C PHE A 90 2.71 -3.24 -12.34
N MET A 91 2.14 -2.38 -13.19
CA MET A 91 2.63 -2.18 -14.55
C MET A 91 4.08 -1.69 -14.59
N ALA A 92 4.45 -0.77 -13.69
CA ALA A 92 5.83 -0.29 -13.57
C ALA A 92 6.81 -1.42 -13.18
N LEU A 93 6.42 -2.28 -12.23
CA LEU A 93 7.22 -3.45 -11.85
C LEU A 93 7.39 -4.44 -13.01
N VAL A 94 6.34 -4.67 -13.81
CA VAL A 94 6.41 -5.51 -15.01
C VAL A 94 7.37 -4.90 -16.05
N GLN A 95 7.30 -3.58 -16.27
CA GLN A 95 8.16 -2.89 -17.22
C GLN A 95 9.64 -2.88 -16.79
N GLN A 96 9.94 -2.94 -15.49
CA GLN A 96 11.31 -3.04 -14.99
C GLN A 96 11.93 -4.43 -15.15
N ASP A 97 11.12 -5.48 -15.32
CA ASP A 97 11.58 -6.87 -15.40
C ASP A 97 10.80 -7.64 -16.48
N LEU A 98 10.80 -7.11 -17.71
CA LEU A 98 10.01 -7.63 -18.84
C LEU A 98 10.29 -9.11 -19.15
N GLU A 99 11.52 -9.57 -18.89
CA GLU A 99 11.92 -10.96 -19.15
C GLU A 99 11.30 -11.94 -18.15
N ARG A 100 11.28 -11.61 -16.85
CA ARG A 100 10.84 -12.53 -15.79
C ARG A 100 9.41 -12.31 -15.34
N ALA A 101 8.83 -11.14 -15.60
CA ALA A 101 7.46 -10.81 -15.21
C ALA A 101 6.40 -11.84 -15.70
N PRO A 102 6.43 -12.32 -16.96
CA PRO A 102 5.46 -13.31 -17.44
C PRO A 102 5.52 -14.62 -16.64
N GLU A 103 6.71 -15.08 -16.27
CA GLU A 103 6.89 -16.30 -15.48
C GLU A 103 6.33 -16.11 -14.07
N ARG A 104 6.64 -14.99 -13.40
CA ARG A 104 6.14 -14.67 -12.06
C ARG A 104 4.61 -14.62 -12.01
N ILE A 105 3.99 -14.01 -13.03
CA ILE A 105 2.52 -13.96 -13.16
C ILE A 105 1.95 -15.38 -13.31
N ARG A 106 2.50 -16.18 -14.24
CA ARG A 106 2.07 -17.58 -14.44
C ARG A 106 2.24 -18.44 -13.20
N HIS A 107 3.31 -18.22 -12.43
CA HIS A 107 3.55 -18.94 -11.17
C HIS A 107 2.45 -18.65 -10.15
N SER A 108 2.06 -17.38 -10.00
CA SER A 108 0.94 -16.98 -9.14
C SER A 108 -0.38 -17.61 -9.58
N GLU A 109 -0.70 -17.55 -10.88
CA GLU A 109 -1.92 -18.17 -11.44
C GLU A 109 -1.97 -19.68 -11.21
N ALA A 110 -0.84 -20.37 -11.40
CA ALA A 110 -0.74 -21.81 -11.23
C ALA A 110 -0.99 -22.23 -9.77
N LEU A 111 -0.61 -21.41 -8.79
CA LEU A 111 -0.89 -21.66 -7.38
C LEU A 111 -2.39 -21.56 -7.08
N VAL A 112 -3.06 -20.52 -7.58
CA VAL A 112 -4.51 -20.33 -7.37
C VAL A 112 -5.32 -21.44 -8.03
N LYS A 113 -4.92 -21.90 -9.22
CA LYS A 113 -5.57 -23.02 -9.93
C LYS A 113 -5.56 -24.34 -9.16
N LYS A 114 -4.71 -24.51 -8.13
CA LYS A 114 -4.73 -25.72 -7.29
C LYS A 114 -5.90 -25.76 -6.30
N LEU A 115 -6.60 -24.64 -6.12
CA LEU A 115 -7.77 -24.54 -5.23
C LEU A 115 -9.10 -24.88 -5.93
N VAL A 116 -9.09 -24.99 -7.27
CA VAL A 116 -10.26 -25.24 -8.11
C VAL A 116 -10.10 -26.58 -8.80
#